data_AF-Q5ZP97-F1
#
_entry.id   AF-Q5ZP97-F1
#
_cell.length_a   1.000
_cell.length_b   1.000
_cell.length_c   1.000
_cell.angle_alpha   90.00
_cell.angle_beta   90.00
_cell.angle_gamma   90.00
#
_symmetry.space_group_name_H-M   'P 1'
#
loop_
_entity.id
_entity.type
_entity.pdbx_description
1 polymer ?
#
loop_
_entity_poly.entity_id
_entity_poly.type
_entity_poly.pdbx_seq_one_letter_code
_entity_poly.pdbx_strand_id
1 'polypeptide(L)'
;MGRGLQPLPPDAPHPRPARCEGRRWQGLGAHGQPHLRPRRGESGPGRCRDGSHREGTHPPQSRSYLAMTADSMDATVPSRRPALGFIGGGVMAEALIGAVTGGGLAAPGTLLVGEVDEERRRVLREQYGVEVTADNLAAADAELVVLAVKPQHLGVVLQQLRGQLREDTIVVSIIAGARLQTLCEGLEHPLVVRAMPNTPARVRKAATFWIPSAGLSEPALVRVRSLLGALGTEVEVADEAGVEMATGLAGPMPAFVYFLIEAFIDAGVALGLPRDQATLATVESMRGSLELLHRSQESPAALRKQVTSPGGATLAGLKVFESAGVRDAMDAAVRAVHARAQELGRLPLAPLEPGKEG
;
A
#
# COMPACT_ATOMS: atom_id res chain seq x y z
N MET A 1 34.11 15.90 -30.61
CA MET A 1 33.80 15.01 -31.74
C MET A 1 32.39 14.48 -31.56
N GLY A 2 31.43 15.12 -32.23
CA GLY A 2 30.00 14.80 -32.10
C GLY A 2 29.64 13.51 -32.82
N ARG A 3 28.81 12.69 -32.20
CA ARG A 3 28.09 11.60 -32.88
C ARG A 3 26.64 12.04 -33.04
N GLY A 4 26.28 12.34 -34.28
CA GLY A 4 24.91 12.70 -34.68
C GLY A 4 23.98 11.50 -34.59
N LEU A 5 22.78 11.75 -34.08
CA LEU A 5 21.63 10.88 -34.17
C LEU A 5 21.16 10.82 -35.63
N GLN A 6 21.04 9.62 -36.20
CA GLN A 6 20.39 9.41 -37.49
C GLN A 6 18.86 9.51 -37.32
N PRO A 7 18.13 10.16 -38.25
CA PRO A 7 16.68 10.14 -38.24
C PRO A 7 16.14 8.81 -38.78
N LEU A 8 15.06 8.32 -38.17
CA LEU A 8 14.31 7.15 -38.63
C LEU A 8 13.60 7.44 -39.96
N PRO A 9 13.45 6.45 -40.86
CA PRO A 9 12.76 6.63 -42.14
C PRO A 9 11.24 6.81 -41.93
N PRO A 10 10.56 7.61 -42.77
CA PRO A 10 9.11 7.65 -42.81
C PRO A 10 8.61 6.36 -43.49
N ASP A 11 7.44 5.89 -43.08
CA ASP A 11 6.74 4.70 -43.59
C ASP A 11 7.09 3.35 -42.93
N ALA A 12 6.80 3.25 -41.64
CA ALA A 12 6.50 1.96 -41.00
C ALA A 12 4.96 1.75 -40.98
N PRO A 13 4.42 0.65 -41.52
CA PRO A 13 2.97 0.42 -41.54
C PRO A 13 2.42 0.13 -40.14
N HIS A 14 1.36 0.84 -39.75
CA HIS A 14 0.60 0.56 -38.52
C HIS A 14 0.07 -0.89 -38.50
N PRO A 15 0.13 -1.60 -37.36
CA PRO A 15 -0.53 -2.90 -37.24
C PRO A 15 -2.04 -2.72 -37.34
N ARG A 16 -2.65 -3.33 -38.36
CA ARG A 16 -4.11 -3.38 -38.53
C ARG A 16 -4.72 -4.24 -37.42
N PRO A 17 -5.92 -3.91 -36.91
CA PRO A 17 -6.62 -4.76 -35.96
C PRO A 17 -6.98 -6.10 -36.61
N ALA A 18 -6.77 -7.18 -35.87
CA ALA A 18 -7.11 -8.53 -36.30
C ALA A 18 -8.61 -8.62 -36.64
N ARG A 19 -8.91 -8.96 -37.90
CA ARG A 19 -10.25 -9.36 -38.32
C ARG A 19 -10.56 -10.73 -37.71
N CYS A 20 -11.56 -10.80 -36.84
CA CYS A 20 -12.20 -12.06 -36.48
C CYS A 20 -13.06 -12.53 -37.66
N GLU A 21 -12.55 -13.47 -38.44
CA GLU A 21 -13.36 -14.23 -39.39
C GLU A 21 -14.11 -15.36 -38.66
N GLY A 22 -15.45 -15.28 -38.73
CA GLY A 22 -16.31 -16.42 -39.02
C GLY A 22 -16.49 -17.50 -37.95
N ARG A 23 -17.57 -17.40 -37.17
CA ARG A 23 -18.48 -18.55 -37.00
C ARG A 23 -19.92 -18.13 -37.27
N ARG A 24 -20.40 -18.62 -38.40
CA ARG A 24 -21.74 -18.48 -38.97
C ARG A 24 -22.67 -19.44 -38.21
N TRP A 25 -23.60 -18.92 -37.40
CA TRP A 25 -24.73 -19.72 -36.92
C TRP A 25 -25.84 -19.66 -37.97
N GLN A 26 -26.06 -20.77 -38.66
CA GLN A 26 -27.24 -20.98 -39.51
C GLN A 26 -28.44 -21.28 -38.60
N GLY A 27 -29.56 -20.60 -38.88
CA GLY A 27 -30.75 -20.61 -38.04
C GLY A 27 -31.79 -21.68 -38.39
N LEU A 28 -32.79 -21.75 -37.52
CA LEU A 28 -34.16 -22.27 -37.63
C LEU A 28 -34.90 -21.57 -36.48
N GLY A 29 -36.09 -20.96 -36.56
CA GLY A 29 -37.13 -20.74 -37.54
C GLY A 29 -38.28 -20.08 -36.76
N ALA A 30 -39.03 -19.17 -37.40
CA ALA A 30 -40.08 -18.39 -36.76
C ALA A 30 -41.42 -19.15 -36.59
N HIS A 31 -42.26 -18.62 -35.70
CA HIS A 31 -43.72 -18.80 -35.50
C HIS A 31 -44.24 -19.87 -34.54
N GLY A 32 -45.09 -19.42 -33.61
CA GLY A 32 -46.14 -20.23 -32.98
C GLY A 32 -46.40 -19.93 -31.50
N GLN A 33 -47.28 -18.97 -31.18
CA GLN A 33 -48.09 -19.06 -29.96
C GLN A 33 -49.30 -19.98 -30.25
N PRO A 34 -49.82 -20.71 -29.24
CA PRO A 34 -51.03 -20.20 -28.59
C PRO A 34 -51.12 -20.44 -27.06
N HIS A 35 -52.00 -19.67 -26.44
CA HIS A 35 -52.47 -19.76 -25.06
C HIS A 35 -53.11 -21.11 -24.69
N LEU A 36 -53.05 -21.50 -23.40
CA LEU A 36 -54.18 -21.94 -22.56
C LEU A 36 -53.76 -22.13 -21.08
N ARG A 37 -54.77 -22.11 -20.20
CA ARG A 37 -54.80 -21.72 -18.78
C ARG A 37 -54.59 -22.90 -17.77
N PRO A 38 -54.66 -22.69 -16.42
CA PRO A 38 -53.84 -23.38 -15.42
C PRO A 38 -54.51 -24.59 -14.74
N ARG A 39 -53.73 -25.39 -14.00
CA ARG A 39 -54.26 -26.27 -12.94
C ARG A 39 -53.45 -26.17 -11.64
N ARG A 40 -54.21 -26.04 -10.55
CA ARG A 40 -53.79 -26.09 -9.15
C ARG A 40 -53.55 -27.54 -8.73
N GLY A 41 -52.63 -27.69 -7.77
CA GLY A 41 -52.78 -28.55 -6.59
C GLY A 41 -52.41 -30.01 -6.77
N GLU A 42 -51.37 -30.45 -6.06
CA GLU A 42 -51.50 -31.49 -5.04
C GLU A 42 -50.26 -31.56 -4.14
N SER A 43 -50.56 -31.87 -2.89
CA SER A 43 -49.76 -31.90 -1.67
C SER A 43 -49.05 -33.23 -1.46
N GLY A 44 -47.86 -33.23 -0.85
CA GLY A 44 -47.33 -34.41 -0.15
C GLY A 44 -45.84 -34.37 0.17
N PRO A 45 -45.38 -34.86 1.34
CA PRO A 45 -44.19 -34.34 2.01
C PRO A 45 -42.93 -35.19 1.82
N GLY A 46 -41.76 -34.55 1.83
CA GLY A 46 -40.46 -35.21 1.89
C GLY A 46 -39.51 -34.49 2.83
N ARG A 47 -39.37 -35.00 4.06
CA ARG A 47 -38.25 -34.68 4.95
C ARG A 47 -36.97 -35.33 4.40
N CYS A 48 -35.84 -34.63 4.43
CA CYS A 48 -34.67 -35.01 5.24
C CYS A 48 -33.42 -34.14 4.99
N ARG A 49 -32.91 -33.62 6.11
CA ARG A 49 -31.50 -33.49 6.53
C ARG A 49 -30.57 -32.46 5.87
N ASP A 50 -30.32 -31.42 6.69
CA ASP A 50 -29.01 -30.93 7.13
C ASP A 50 -27.78 -31.29 6.29
N GLY A 51 -27.27 -30.27 5.60
CA GLY A 51 -25.89 -30.17 5.14
C GLY A 51 -25.30 -28.87 5.69
N SER A 52 -24.39 -29.01 6.65
CA SER A 52 -23.64 -27.97 7.32
C SER A 52 -22.91 -27.03 6.35
N HIS A 53 -23.33 -25.77 6.26
CA HIS A 53 -22.49 -24.70 5.75
C HIS A 53 -21.50 -24.29 6.84
N ARG A 54 -20.21 -24.56 6.61
CA ARG A 54 -19.11 -23.95 7.36
C ARG A 54 -19.08 -22.46 7.03
N GLU A 55 -19.48 -21.64 7.99
CA GLU A 55 -19.22 -20.20 7.97
C GLU A 55 -17.70 -19.98 7.96
N GLY A 56 -17.22 -19.32 6.91
CA GLY A 56 -15.86 -18.80 6.86
C GLY A 56 -15.74 -17.64 7.85
N THR A 57 -14.80 -17.77 8.78
CA THR A 57 -14.40 -16.72 9.70
C THR A 57 -13.78 -15.56 8.91
N HIS A 58 -14.55 -14.49 8.73
CA HIS A 58 -14.03 -13.19 8.33
C HIS A 58 -13.28 -12.53 9.50
N PRO A 59 -12.17 -11.81 9.24
CA PRO A 59 -11.46 -11.07 10.28
C PRO A 59 -12.34 -9.94 10.85
N PRO A 60 -12.25 -9.64 12.15
CA PRO A 60 -13.10 -8.64 12.77
C PRO A 60 -12.77 -7.24 12.26
N GLN A 61 -13.83 -6.49 12.01
CA GLN A 61 -13.84 -5.11 11.56
C GLN A 61 -13.14 -4.21 12.57
N SER A 62 -12.33 -3.30 12.06
CA SER A 62 -11.60 -2.26 12.78
C SER A 62 -12.53 -1.46 13.71
N ARG A 63 -12.51 -1.81 15.00
CA ARG A 63 -13.01 -0.93 16.06
C ARG A 63 -12.06 0.26 16.16
N SER A 64 -12.62 1.45 16.04
CA SER A 64 -11.95 2.73 16.26
C SER A 64 -11.32 2.78 17.66
N TYR A 65 -10.00 2.63 17.73
CA TYR A 65 -9.19 2.79 18.95
C TYR A 65 -8.86 4.26 19.29
N LEU A 66 -9.68 5.21 18.86
CA LEU A 66 -9.48 6.64 19.11
C LEU A 66 -10.02 7.13 20.47
N ALA A 67 -10.25 6.22 21.41
CA ALA A 67 -10.67 6.55 22.78
C ALA A 67 -9.90 5.73 23.82
N MET A 68 -8.57 5.80 23.79
CA MET A 68 -7.75 5.68 25.00
C MET A 68 -6.78 6.86 24.98
N THR A 69 -7.24 7.94 25.60
CA THR A 69 -6.52 9.19 25.75
C THR A 69 -5.39 9.03 26.76
N ALA A 70 -4.16 9.26 26.30
CA ALA A 70 -3.08 10.03 26.95
C ALA A 70 -2.58 9.67 28.38
N ASP A 71 -3.02 8.59 29.01
CA ASP A 71 -2.51 8.17 30.34
C ASP A 71 -2.28 6.66 30.39
N SER A 72 -1.20 6.18 29.78
CA SER A 72 -0.54 4.91 30.14
C SER A 72 0.79 4.72 29.40
N MET A 73 1.65 5.74 29.41
CA MET A 73 3.09 5.48 29.35
C MET A 73 3.56 5.49 30.79
N ASP A 74 3.94 4.30 31.27
CA ASP A 74 4.49 4.07 32.59
C ASP A 74 5.52 5.16 32.92
N ALA A 75 5.33 5.84 34.06
CA ALA A 75 6.22 6.87 34.58
C ALA A 75 7.52 6.22 35.07
N THR A 76 8.27 5.67 34.12
CA THR A 76 9.62 5.19 34.28
C THR A 76 10.56 6.38 34.05
N VAL A 77 11.58 6.45 34.90
CA VAL A 77 12.65 7.47 34.92
C VAL A 77 12.94 8.01 33.51
N PRO A 78 12.97 9.34 33.28
CA PRO A 78 13.19 9.89 31.94
C PRO A 78 14.44 9.28 31.34
N SER A 79 14.26 8.48 30.29
CA SER A 79 15.38 7.91 29.56
C SER A 79 16.19 9.07 28.98
N ARG A 80 17.52 9.04 29.17
CA ARG A 80 18.43 10.08 28.65
C ARG A 80 18.57 10.05 27.12
N ARG A 81 17.88 9.13 26.44
CA ARG A 81 18.01 8.83 25.02
C ARG A 81 16.70 9.18 24.29
N PRO A 82 16.73 9.54 22.98
CA PRO A 82 15.53 9.78 22.20
C PRO A 82 14.50 8.64 22.28
N ALA A 83 13.23 9.00 22.27
CA ALA A 83 12.13 8.04 22.20
C ALA A 83 12.11 7.37 20.81
N LEU A 84 12.35 8.15 19.76
CA LEU A 84 12.37 7.69 18.37
C LEU A 84 13.65 8.13 17.66
N GLY A 85 14.34 7.16 17.08
CA GLY A 85 15.45 7.35 16.14
C GLY A 85 15.01 7.07 14.72
N PHE A 86 15.45 7.85 13.74
CA PHE A 86 15.24 7.56 12.31
C PHE A 86 16.58 7.43 11.61
N ILE A 87 16.77 6.34 10.86
CA ILE A 87 17.94 6.13 10.00
C ILE A 87 17.49 6.33 8.56
N GLY A 88 17.85 7.48 8.00
CA GLY A 88 17.30 8.02 6.77
C GLY A 88 16.12 8.96 7.05
N GLY A 89 16.17 10.14 6.46
CA GLY A 89 15.19 11.21 6.56
C GLY A 89 14.38 11.41 5.27
N GLY A 90 14.28 10.39 4.39
CA GLY A 90 13.57 10.49 3.11
C GLY A 90 12.05 10.75 3.22
N VAL A 91 11.34 10.70 2.10
CA VAL A 91 9.89 11.03 2.01
C VAL A 91 9.03 10.20 2.98
N MET A 92 9.32 8.90 3.16
CA MET A 92 8.53 8.07 4.07
C MET A 92 8.87 8.33 5.55
N ALA A 93 10.13 8.60 5.86
CA ALA A 93 10.52 9.05 7.20
C ALA A 93 9.85 10.37 7.55
N GLU A 94 9.80 11.32 6.62
CA GLU A 94 9.07 12.58 6.78
C GLU A 94 7.60 12.38 7.11
N ALA A 95 6.93 11.47 6.40
CA ALA A 95 5.53 11.16 6.62
C ALA A 95 5.30 10.61 8.03
N LEU A 96 6.19 9.74 8.52
CA LEU A 96 6.19 9.26 9.90
C LEU A 96 6.45 10.39 10.90
N ILE A 97 7.50 11.18 10.69
CA ILE A 97 7.87 12.31 11.56
C ILE A 97 6.69 13.28 11.70
N GLY A 98 6.08 13.70 10.58
CA GLY A 98 4.93 14.59 10.60
C GLY A 98 3.67 13.96 11.21
N ALA A 99 3.50 12.64 11.06
CA ALA A 99 2.40 11.93 11.69
C ALA A 99 2.55 11.85 13.21
N VAL A 100 3.74 11.51 13.72
CA VAL A 100 3.97 11.34 15.16
C VAL A 100 4.05 12.68 15.89
N THR A 101 4.66 13.70 15.29
CA THR A 101 4.74 15.05 15.87
C THR A 101 3.40 15.76 15.79
N GLY A 102 2.76 15.79 14.61
CA GLY A 102 1.47 16.43 14.40
C GLY A 102 0.28 15.68 15.03
N GLY A 103 0.45 14.41 15.40
CA GLY A 103 -0.52 13.59 16.12
C GLY A 103 -0.32 13.59 17.65
N GLY A 104 0.74 14.24 18.15
CA GLY A 104 1.04 14.29 19.58
C GLY A 104 1.55 12.96 20.17
N LEU A 105 1.94 11.99 19.33
CA LEU A 105 2.47 10.70 19.79
C LEU A 105 3.88 10.84 20.37
N ALA A 106 4.66 11.79 19.86
CA ALA A 106 5.99 12.10 20.36
C ALA A 106 6.28 13.59 20.19
N ALA A 107 6.92 14.20 21.19
CA ALA A 107 7.36 15.58 21.12
C ALA A 107 8.55 15.69 20.15
N PRO A 108 8.67 16.75 19.32
CA PRO A 108 9.77 16.87 18.37
C PRO A 108 11.17 16.71 18.98
N GLY A 109 11.38 17.22 20.22
CA GLY A 109 12.65 17.09 20.94
C GLY A 109 12.97 15.68 21.45
N THR A 110 12.06 14.71 21.32
CA THR A 110 12.32 13.29 21.64
C THR A 110 12.64 12.45 20.40
N LEU A 111 12.72 13.09 19.22
CA LEU A 111 13.10 12.46 17.96
C LEU A 111 14.52 12.86 17.56
N LEU A 112 15.29 11.91 17.03
CA LEU A 112 16.58 12.17 16.39
C LEU A 112 16.64 11.50 15.01
N VAL A 113 16.90 12.28 13.97
CA VAL A 113 17.00 11.78 12.59
C VAL A 113 18.45 11.78 12.11
N GLY A 114 18.97 10.59 11.80
CA GLY A 114 20.20 10.39 11.04
C GLY A 114 19.92 10.56 9.54
N GLU A 115 20.45 11.61 8.93
CA GLU A 115 20.32 11.88 7.49
C GLU A 115 21.63 12.45 6.96
N VAL A 116 22.14 11.90 5.86
CA VAL A 116 23.45 12.25 5.30
C VAL A 116 23.39 13.56 4.50
N ASP A 117 22.25 13.86 3.88
CA ASP A 117 22.05 15.07 3.11
C ASP A 117 21.78 16.30 3.99
N GLU A 118 22.58 17.35 3.84
CA GLU A 118 22.51 18.54 4.69
C GLU A 118 21.25 19.37 4.46
N GLU A 119 20.86 19.54 3.19
CA GLU A 119 19.65 20.26 2.83
C GLU A 119 18.43 19.56 3.44
N ARG A 120 18.41 18.23 3.36
CA ARG A 120 17.34 17.43 3.94
C ARG A 120 17.27 17.54 5.46
N ARG A 121 18.41 17.53 6.15
CA ARG A 121 18.47 17.82 7.60
C ARG A 121 17.89 19.20 7.91
N ARG A 122 18.21 20.23 7.14
CA ARG A 122 17.65 21.58 7.32
C ARG A 122 16.13 21.57 7.20
N VAL A 123 15.59 20.99 6.13
CA VAL A 123 14.14 20.90 5.90
C VAL A 123 13.44 20.21 7.07
N LEU A 124 13.96 19.07 7.54
CA LEU A 124 13.36 18.32 8.65
C LEU A 124 13.35 19.13 9.95
N ARG A 125 14.45 19.81 10.27
CA ARG A 125 14.56 20.66 11.46
C ARG A 125 13.59 21.85 11.39
N GLU A 126 13.56 22.55 10.27
CA GLU A 126 12.73 23.76 10.11
C GLU A 126 11.23 23.45 10.09
N GLN A 127 10.82 22.38 9.41
CA GLN A 127 9.41 22.05 9.24
C GLN A 127 8.80 21.34 10.45
N TYR A 128 9.58 20.48 11.12
CA TYR A 128 9.05 19.60 12.18
C TYR A 128 9.64 19.88 13.56
N GLY A 129 10.68 20.70 13.66
CA GLY A 129 11.34 21.01 14.94
C GLY A 129 12.06 19.81 15.57
N VAL A 130 12.39 18.79 14.78
CA VAL A 130 13.09 17.59 15.25
C VAL A 130 14.60 17.78 15.28
N GLU A 131 15.28 17.06 16.16
CA GLU A 131 16.74 16.99 16.14
C GLU A 131 17.22 16.15 14.96
N VAL A 132 18.31 16.58 14.33
CA VAL A 132 18.88 15.92 13.15
C VAL A 132 20.40 15.87 13.25
N THR A 133 20.98 14.78 12.74
CA THR A 133 22.41 14.48 12.78
C THR A 133 22.84 13.80 11.48
N ALA A 134 24.13 13.88 11.14
CA ALA A 134 24.71 13.06 10.08
C ALA A 134 25.15 11.67 10.59
N ASP A 135 25.14 11.46 11.90
CA ASP A 135 25.59 10.23 12.54
C ASP A 135 24.42 9.27 12.82
N ASN A 136 24.38 8.18 12.06
CA ASN A 136 23.39 7.11 12.23
C ASN A 136 23.50 6.43 13.61
N LEU A 137 24.69 6.34 14.20
CA LEU A 137 24.87 5.70 15.52
C LEU A 137 24.21 6.53 16.61
N ALA A 138 24.39 7.85 16.58
CA ALA A 138 23.70 8.76 17.49
C ALA A 138 22.17 8.64 17.37
N ALA A 139 21.64 8.58 16.13
CA ALA A 139 20.21 8.38 15.91
C ALA A 139 19.72 6.97 16.31
N ALA A 140 20.59 5.96 16.30
CA ALA A 140 20.25 4.59 16.67
C ALA A 140 20.23 4.35 18.20
N ASP A 141 20.82 5.23 19.02
CA ASP A 141 20.66 5.20 20.47
C ASP A 141 19.27 5.73 20.87
N ALA A 142 18.21 5.04 20.46
CA ALA A 142 16.83 5.37 20.76
C ALA A 142 16.08 4.14 21.28
N GLU A 143 14.95 4.38 21.94
CA GLU A 143 14.07 3.28 22.39
C GLU A 143 13.38 2.56 21.23
N LEU A 144 13.08 3.29 20.15
CA LEU A 144 12.56 2.74 18.91
C LEU A 144 13.33 3.37 17.74
N VAL A 145 13.92 2.55 16.88
CA VAL A 145 14.68 2.99 15.71
C VAL A 145 13.95 2.60 14.43
N VAL A 146 13.64 3.57 13.58
CA VAL A 146 13.03 3.35 12.27
C VAL A 146 14.11 3.33 11.19
N LEU A 147 14.25 2.21 10.47
CA LEU A 147 15.13 2.14 9.29
C LEU A 147 14.33 2.57 8.05
N ALA A 148 14.65 3.74 7.50
CA ALA A 148 13.93 4.40 6.43
C ALA A 148 14.83 4.82 5.24
N VAL A 149 15.93 4.09 5.05
CA VAL A 149 16.81 4.27 3.88
C VAL A 149 16.28 3.55 2.65
N LYS A 150 16.80 3.89 1.46
CA LYS A 150 16.51 3.12 0.24
C LYS A 150 17.14 1.71 0.34
N PRO A 151 16.55 0.67 -0.28
CA PRO A 151 17.07 -0.69 -0.22
C PRO A 151 18.54 -0.84 -0.60
N GLN A 152 19.04 -0.01 -1.53
CA GLN A 152 20.44 -0.05 -1.97
C GLN A 152 21.43 0.37 -0.87
N HIS A 153 20.99 1.14 0.13
CA HIS A 153 21.83 1.61 1.23
C HIS A 153 21.74 0.69 2.46
N LEU A 154 20.88 -0.34 2.43
CA LEU A 154 20.66 -1.22 3.59
C LEU A 154 21.96 -1.88 4.06
N GLY A 155 22.82 -2.35 3.13
CA GLY A 155 24.07 -3.02 3.49
C GLY A 155 25.01 -2.15 4.33
N VAL A 156 25.15 -0.88 3.97
CA VAL A 156 25.98 0.09 4.71
C VAL A 156 25.39 0.37 6.09
N VAL A 157 24.07 0.55 6.18
CA VAL A 157 23.40 0.78 7.47
C VAL A 157 23.53 -0.43 8.39
N LEU A 158 23.32 -1.64 7.88
CA LEU A 158 23.50 -2.86 8.67
C LEU A 158 24.93 -2.97 9.19
N GLN A 159 25.94 -2.72 8.35
CA GLN A 159 27.34 -2.74 8.77
C GLN A 159 27.65 -1.71 9.86
N GLN A 160 27.09 -0.50 9.76
CA GLN A 160 27.29 0.57 10.75
C GLN A 160 26.67 0.20 12.10
N LEU A 161 25.45 -0.35 12.11
CA LEU A 161 24.68 -0.57 13.33
C LEU A 161 24.90 -1.95 13.97
N ARG A 162 25.59 -2.87 13.28
CA ARG A 162 25.82 -4.25 13.73
C ARG A 162 26.44 -4.29 15.12
N GLY A 163 25.73 -4.89 16.07
CA GLY A 163 26.18 -5.04 17.46
C GLY A 163 26.27 -3.73 18.25
N GLN A 164 25.76 -2.62 17.71
CA GLN A 164 25.78 -1.30 18.36
C GLN A 164 24.44 -0.92 19.01
N LEU A 165 23.37 -1.65 18.68
CA LEU A 165 22.04 -1.43 19.24
C LEU A 165 21.96 -1.95 20.68
N ARG A 166 21.21 -1.25 21.52
CA ARG A 166 20.93 -1.69 22.88
C ARG A 166 19.97 -2.87 22.84
N GLU A 167 20.11 -3.80 23.78
CA GLU A 167 19.32 -5.04 23.82
C GLU A 167 17.80 -4.80 23.83
N ASP A 168 17.36 -3.65 24.36
CA ASP A 168 15.95 -3.27 24.50
C ASP A 168 15.43 -2.35 23.39
N THR A 169 16.27 -1.95 22.43
CA THR A 169 15.87 -1.10 21.31
C THR A 169 14.94 -1.86 20.37
N ILE A 170 13.79 -1.30 20.01
CA ILE A 170 12.91 -1.90 18.99
C ILE A 170 13.28 -1.31 17.63
N VAL A 171 13.65 -2.16 16.66
CA VAL A 171 13.93 -1.71 15.30
C VAL A 171 12.70 -1.92 14.43
N VAL A 172 12.24 -0.88 13.73
CA VAL A 172 11.15 -0.95 12.75
C VAL A 172 11.71 -0.62 11.38
N SER A 173 11.86 -1.63 10.51
CA SER A 173 12.28 -1.44 9.13
C SER A 173 11.07 -1.18 8.24
N ILE A 174 11.09 -0.06 7.51
CA ILE A 174 10.11 0.24 6.45
C ILE A 174 10.69 0.03 5.04
N ILE A 175 11.81 -0.69 4.95
CA ILE A 175 12.60 -0.85 3.73
C ILE A 175 12.00 -1.98 2.89
N ALA A 176 11.69 -1.66 1.62
CA ALA A 176 11.14 -2.64 0.70
C ALA A 176 12.11 -3.80 0.43
N GLY A 177 11.59 -5.02 0.53
CA GLY A 177 12.33 -6.26 0.27
C GLY A 177 13.28 -6.71 1.38
N ALA A 178 13.45 -5.93 2.46
CA ALA A 178 14.31 -6.30 3.58
C ALA A 178 13.64 -7.37 4.45
N ARG A 179 14.13 -8.62 4.38
CA ARG A 179 13.59 -9.73 5.17
C ARG A 179 13.97 -9.63 6.64
N LEU A 180 13.09 -10.11 7.53
CA LEU A 180 13.35 -10.17 8.97
C LEU A 180 14.67 -10.87 9.28
N GLN A 181 14.92 -12.04 8.66
CA GLN A 181 16.17 -12.76 8.85
C GLN A 181 17.40 -11.90 8.50
N THR A 182 17.38 -11.25 7.33
CA THR A 182 18.47 -10.37 6.88
C THR A 182 18.69 -9.19 7.81
N LEU A 183 17.60 -8.60 8.34
CA LEU A 183 17.66 -7.50 9.28
C LEU A 183 18.23 -7.95 10.64
N CYS A 184 17.69 -9.04 11.21
CA CYS A 184 18.15 -9.55 12.50
C CYS A 184 19.62 -9.97 12.46
N GLU A 185 20.03 -10.74 11.45
CA GLU A 185 21.42 -11.19 11.28
C GLU A 185 22.37 -10.03 10.95
N GLY A 186 21.93 -9.09 10.11
CA GLY A 186 22.74 -7.93 9.71
C GLY A 186 22.98 -6.94 10.85
N LEU A 187 21.98 -6.76 11.72
CA LEU A 187 22.09 -5.90 12.91
C LEU A 187 22.70 -6.61 14.12
N GLU A 188 22.76 -7.95 14.11
CA GLU A 188 22.99 -8.79 15.31
C GLU A 188 22.01 -8.43 16.43
N HIS A 189 20.73 -8.25 16.08
CA HIS A 189 19.71 -7.74 17.01
C HIS A 189 18.37 -8.49 16.86
N PRO A 190 17.76 -8.98 17.96
CA PRO A 190 16.59 -9.84 17.86
C PRO A 190 15.25 -9.07 17.81
N LEU A 191 15.18 -7.81 18.25
CA LEU A 191 13.91 -7.07 18.36
C LEU A 191 13.66 -6.22 17.11
N VAL A 192 13.23 -6.88 16.03
CA VAL A 192 13.04 -6.26 14.71
C VAL A 192 11.60 -6.45 14.23
N VAL A 193 11.02 -5.39 13.70
CA VAL A 193 9.74 -5.39 12.99
C VAL A 193 9.99 -5.03 11.54
N ARG A 194 9.41 -5.80 10.63
CA ARG A 194 9.33 -5.44 9.22
C ARG A 194 7.95 -4.83 8.97
N ALA A 195 7.91 -3.63 8.40
CA ALA A 195 6.68 -2.93 8.06
C ALA A 195 6.72 -2.44 6.60
N MET A 196 5.56 -2.33 5.97
CA MET A 196 5.40 -1.85 4.60
C MET A 196 4.31 -0.77 4.55
N PRO A 197 4.65 0.50 4.88
CA PRO A 197 3.75 1.61 4.69
C PRO A 197 3.69 2.03 3.21
N ASN A 198 2.71 2.87 2.85
CA ASN A 198 2.59 3.46 1.51
C ASN A 198 2.40 4.99 1.56
N THR A 199 2.55 5.66 0.41
CA THR A 199 2.64 7.13 0.33
C THR A 199 1.42 7.92 0.86
N PRO A 200 0.18 7.38 0.92
CA PRO A 200 -0.91 7.97 1.67
C PRO A 200 -0.64 8.23 3.16
N ALA A 201 0.47 7.69 3.70
CA ALA A 201 1.03 8.06 5.01
C ALA A 201 1.12 9.59 5.21
N ARG A 202 1.42 10.36 4.15
CA ARG A 202 1.53 11.84 4.20
C ARG A 202 0.23 12.52 4.63
N VAL A 203 -0.91 11.86 4.47
CA VAL A 203 -2.23 12.34 4.90
C VAL A 203 -2.87 11.43 5.96
N ARG A 204 -2.06 10.61 6.64
CA ARG A 204 -2.47 9.67 7.69
C ARG A 204 -3.53 8.65 7.22
N LYS A 205 -3.42 8.21 5.96
CA LYS A 205 -4.30 7.22 5.33
C LYS A 205 -3.52 6.06 4.73
N ALA A 206 -2.35 5.74 5.30
CA ALA A 206 -1.60 4.56 4.91
C ALA A 206 -2.36 3.29 5.25
N ALA A 207 -2.08 2.24 4.49
CA ALA A 207 -2.31 0.86 4.90
C ALA A 207 -0.94 0.21 5.09
N THR A 208 -0.58 -0.06 6.34
CA THR A 208 0.75 -0.54 6.73
C THR A 208 0.66 -1.98 7.22
N PHE A 209 1.20 -2.90 6.43
CA PHE A 209 1.27 -4.31 6.81
C PHE A 209 2.61 -4.59 7.47
N TRP A 210 2.61 -5.33 8.57
CA TRP A 210 3.84 -5.55 9.34
C TRP A 210 3.87 -6.89 10.06
N ILE A 211 5.07 -7.33 10.39
CA ILE A 211 5.35 -8.55 11.14
C ILE A 211 6.54 -8.34 12.09
N PRO A 212 6.42 -8.72 13.38
CA PRO A 212 7.53 -8.72 14.31
C PRO A 212 8.39 -9.99 14.17
N SER A 213 9.66 -9.90 14.54
CA SER A 213 10.50 -11.06 14.84
C SER A 213 9.99 -11.78 16.10
N ALA A 214 10.43 -13.03 16.27
CA ALA A 214 10.20 -13.72 17.53
C ALA A 214 10.96 -13.01 18.66
N GLY A 215 10.28 -12.68 19.75
CA GLY A 215 10.91 -12.12 20.96
C GLY A 215 10.40 -10.75 21.41
N LEU A 216 9.56 -10.06 20.61
CA LEU A 216 8.91 -8.84 21.07
C LEU A 216 7.84 -9.16 22.12
N SER A 217 7.84 -8.41 23.22
CA SER A 217 6.82 -8.47 24.26
C SER A 217 5.54 -7.73 23.84
N GLU A 218 4.40 -8.02 24.46
CA GLU A 218 3.15 -7.29 24.17
C GLU A 218 3.29 -5.77 24.35
N PRO A 219 3.96 -5.24 25.41
CA PRO A 219 4.24 -3.81 25.50
C PRO A 219 5.06 -3.25 24.32
N ALA A 220 6.02 -4.01 23.81
CA ALA A 220 6.79 -3.63 22.62
C ALA A 220 5.89 -3.57 21.37
N LEU A 221 5.01 -4.55 21.19
CA LEU A 221 4.05 -4.58 20.09
C LEU A 221 3.05 -3.41 20.16
N VAL A 222 2.61 -3.01 21.35
CA VAL A 222 1.74 -1.83 21.53
C VAL A 222 2.44 -0.54 21.07
N ARG A 223 3.74 -0.37 21.35
CA ARG A 223 4.52 0.77 20.86
C ARG A 223 4.61 0.77 19.33
N VAL A 224 4.84 -0.40 18.73
CA VAL A 224 4.88 -0.57 17.27
C VAL A 224 3.53 -0.25 16.63
N ARG A 225 2.42 -0.78 17.16
CA ARG A 225 1.07 -0.47 16.67
C ARG A 225 0.76 1.02 16.78
N SER A 226 1.17 1.67 17.87
CA SER A 226 0.98 3.11 18.05
C SER A 226 1.76 3.92 17.01
N LEU A 227 3.01 3.54 16.72
CA LEU A 227 3.82 4.16 15.68
C LEU A 227 3.21 4.00 14.28
N LEU A 228 2.90 2.76 13.89
CA LEU A 228 2.40 2.47 12.55
C LEU A 228 0.96 3.02 12.36
N GLY A 229 0.16 3.00 13.41
CA GLY A 229 -1.19 3.56 13.45
C GLY A 229 -1.21 5.08 13.28
N ALA A 230 -0.13 5.80 13.62
CA ALA A 230 -0.02 7.23 13.33
C ALA A 230 -0.09 7.54 11.83
N LEU A 231 0.34 6.59 10.97
CA LEU A 231 0.26 6.72 9.51
C LEU A 231 -1.11 6.38 8.93
N GLY A 232 -1.99 5.72 9.66
CA GLY A 232 -3.26 5.22 9.15
C GLY A 232 -3.61 3.84 9.72
N THR A 233 -4.09 2.93 8.86
CA THR A 233 -4.44 1.57 9.26
C THR A 233 -3.18 0.70 9.30
N GLU A 234 -2.93 0.04 10.43
CA GLU A 234 -1.92 -0.98 10.58
C GLU A 234 -2.55 -2.38 10.57
N VAL A 235 -1.84 -3.35 9.99
CA VAL A 235 -2.28 -4.75 9.91
C VAL A 235 -1.09 -5.66 10.22
N GLU A 236 -1.15 -6.31 11.38
CA GLU A 236 -0.22 -7.39 11.72
C GLU A 236 -0.55 -8.63 10.87
N VAL A 237 0.44 -9.17 10.17
CA VAL A 237 0.29 -10.37 9.34
C VAL A 237 0.82 -11.61 10.04
N ALA A 238 0.25 -12.77 9.71
CA ALA A 238 0.64 -14.05 10.32
C ALA A 238 2.02 -14.56 9.89
N ASP A 239 2.47 -14.18 8.68
CA ASP A 239 3.76 -14.57 8.14
C ASP A 239 4.36 -13.46 7.26
N GLU A 240 5.65 -13.58 6.97
CA GLU A 240 6.39 -12.59 6.20
C GLU A 240 5.90 -12.50 4.74
N ALA A 241 5.29 -13.57 4.20
CA ALA A 241 4.67 -13.54 2.88
C ALA A 241 3.47 -12.58 2.84
N GLY A 242 2.77 -12.38 3.96
CA GLY A 242 1.77 -11.33 4.12
C GLY A 242 2.31 -9.92 3.80
N VAL A 243 3.51 -9.58 4.29
CA VAL A 243 4.16 -8.29 4.00
C VAL A 243 4.60 -8.21 2.53
N GLU A 244 5.08 -9.32 1.95
CA GLU A 244 5.44 -9.38 0.52
C GLU A 244 4.23 -9.20 -0.39
N MET A 245 3.08 -9.79 -0.05
CA MET A 245 1.83 -9.59 -0.78
C MET A 245 1.35 -8.14 -0.67
N ALA A 246 1.42 -7.55 0.53
CA ALA A 246 1.09 -6.15 0.74
C ALA A 246 2.01 -5.21 -0.05
N THR A 247 3.30 -5.54 -0.17
CA THR A 247 4.24 -4.81 -1.03
C THR A 247 3.80 -4.84 -2.49
N GLY A 248 3.34 -5.99 -2.98
CA GLY A 248 2.84 -6.18 -4.34
C GLY A 248 1.50 -5.50 -4.63
N LEU A 249 0.68 -5.26 -3.61
CA LEU A 249 -0.68 -4.71 -3.76
C LEU A 249 -0.81 -3.28 -3.22
N ALA A 250 -0.61 -3.09 -1.92
CA ALA A 250 -0.81 -1.81 -1.24
C ALA A 250 0.28 -0.77 -1.56
N GLY A 251 1.50 -1.23 -1.83
CA GLY A 251 2.64 -0.40 -2.25
C GLY A 251 2.40 0.37 -3.55
N PRO A 252 2.10 -0.30 -4.68
CA PRO A 252 1.86 0.36 -5.97
C PRO A 252 0.46 1.00 -6.10
N MET A 253 -0.48 0.67 -5.22
CA MET A 253 -1.88 1.13 -5.31
C MET A 253 -2.02 2.65 -5.53
N PRO A 254 -1.29 3.55 -4.84
CA PRO A 254 -1.39 4.98 -5.11
C PRO A 254 -1.08 5.34 -6.57
N ALA A 255 -0.05 4.73 -7.17
CA ALA A 255 0.30 4.96 -8.57
C ALA A 255 -0.80 4.47 -9.52
N PHE A 256 -1.38 3.30 -9.25
CA PHE A 256 -2.51 2.79 -10.04
C PHE A 256 -3.75 3.67 -9.92
N VAL A 257 -4.05 4.19 -8.73
CA VAL A 257 -5.14 5.14 -8.51
C VAL A 257 -4.90 6.44 -9.28
N TYR A 258 -3.69 7.00 -9.23
CA TYR A 258 -3.38 8.23 -9.98
C TYR A 258 -3.47 8.02 -11.49
N PHE A 259 -2.99 6.88 -12.00
CA PHE A 259 -3.12 6.53 -13.41
C PHE A 259 -4.59 6.43 -13.86
N LEU A 260 -5.46 5.81 -13.05
CA LEU A 260 -6.89 5.74 -13.33
C LEU A 260 -7.54 7.13 -13.31
N ILE A 261 -7.22 7.95 -12.30
CA ILE A 261 -7.71 9.33 -12.21
C ILE A 261 -7.32 10.11 -13.48
N GLU A 262 -6.05 10.06 -13.87
CA GLU A 262 -5.55 10.73 -15.07
C GLU A 262 -6.32 10.31 -16.32
N ALA A 263 -6.50 9.00 -16.53
CA ALA A 263 -7.22 8.46 -17.68
C ALA A 263 -8.69 8.93 -17.75
N PHE A 264 -9.39 9.00 -16.60
CA PHE A 264 -10.77 9.50 -16.57
C PHE A 264 -10.85 11.01 -16.83
N ILE A 265 -9.89 11.79 -16.34
CA ILE A 265 -9.82 13.23 -16.62
C ILE A 265 -9.59 13.45 -18.12
N ASP A 266 -8.64 12.72 -18.73
CA ASP A 266 -8.36 12.79 -20.16
C ASP A 266 -9.61 12.45 -21.00
N ALA A 267 -10.34 11.40 -20.62
CA ALA A 267 -11.60 11.04 -21.29
C ALA A 267 -12.67 12.13 -21.15
N GLY A 268 -12.81 12.75 -19.98
CA GLY A 268 -13.72 13.87 -19.76
C GLY A 268 -13.38 15.08 -20.62
N VAL A 269 -12.10 15.41 -20.74
CA VAL A 269 -11.60 16.48 -21.62
C VAL A 269 -11.88 16.17 -23.09
N ALA A 270 -11.67 14.93 -23.52
CA ALA A 270 -11.96 14.49 -24.89
C ALA A 270 -13.46 14.60 -25.25
N LEU A 271 -14.35 14.52 -24.25
CA LEU A 271 -15.79 14.77 -24.42
C LEU A 271 -16.16 16.26 -24.42
N GLY A 272 -15.21 17.16 -24.20
CA GLY A 272 -15.38 18.61 -24.26
C GLY A 272 -15.47 19.30 -22.90
N LEU A 273 -15.23 18.60 -21.78
CA LEU A 273 -15.14 19.27 -20.48
C LEU A 273 -13.85 20.07 -20.35
N PRO A 274 -13.90 21.28 -19.77
CA PRO A 274 -12.70 21.96 -19.29
C PRO A 274 -11.88 21.06 -18.33
N ARG A 275 -10.55 21.11 -18.41
CA ARG A 275 -9.63 20.23 -17.64
C ARG A 275 -9.88 20.30 -16.14
N ASP A 276 -10.10 21.49 -15.61
CA ASP A 276 -10.40 21.74 -14.20
C ASP A 276 -11.71 21.09 -13.76
N GLN A 277 -12.76 21.18 -14.58
CA GLN A 277 -14.05 20.53 -14.32
C GLN A 277 -13.96 19.01 -14.42
N ALA A 278 -13.26 18.48 -15.42
CA ALA A 278 -13.02 17.04 -15.55
C ALA A 278 -12.21 16.49 -14.35
N THR A 279 -11.21 17.26 -13.89
CA THR A 279 -10.43 16.95 -12.69
C THR A 279 -11.32 16.91 -11.46
N LEU A 280 -12.08 17.97 -11.22
CA LEU A 280 -12.99 18.06 -10.08
C LEU A 280 -14.01 16.92 -10.07
N ALA A 281 -14.69 16.69 -11.20
CA ALA A 281 -15.70 15.63 -11.31
C ALA A 281 -15.11 14.24 -11.04
N THR A 282 -13.91 13.96 -11.58
CA THR A 282 -13.24 12.66 -11.40
C THR A 282 -12.80 12.46 -9.95
N VAL A 283 -12.08 13.44 -9.38
CA VAL A 283 -11.51 13.33 -8.04
C VAL A 283 -12.60 13.23 -6.98
N GLU A 284 -13.62 14.08 -7.03
CA GLU A 284 -14.72 14.06 -6.06
C GLU A 284 -15.59 12.80 -6.18
N SER A 285 -15.86 12.33 -7.41
CA SER A 285 -16.60 11.08 -7.61
C SER A 285 -15.84 9.86 -7.07
N MET A 286 -14.52 9.80 -7.28
CA MET A 286 -13.70 8.72 -6.74
C MET A 286 -13.57 8.80 -5.21
N ARG A 287 -13.34 9.99 -4.66
CA ARG A 287 -13.31 10.22 -3.21
C ARG A 287 -14.63 9.78 -2.56
N GLY A 288 -15.76 10.25 -3.09
CA GLY A 288 -17.09 9.88 -2.59
C GLY A 288 -17.38 8.39 -2.68
N SER A 289 -16.96 7.74 -3.77
CA SER A 289 -17.11 6.29 -3.95
C SER A 289 -16.30 5.48 -2.93
N LEU A 290 -15.06 5.90 -2.65
CA LEU A 290 -14.21 5.25 -1.64
C LEU A 290 -14.73 5.50 -0.23
N GLU A 291 -15.22 6.70 0.08
CA GLU A 291 -15.81 7.01 1.38
C GLU A 291 -17.09 6.19 1.62
N LEU A 292 -17.93 6.04 0.59
CA LEU A 292 -19.13 5.20 0.67
C LEU A 292 -18.76 3.74 0.93
N LEU A 293 -17.75 3.21 0.21
CA LEU A 293 -17.24 1.87 0.45
C LEU A 293 -16.69 1.70 1.86
N HIS A 294 -15.92 2.68 2.35
CA HIS A 294 -15.31 2.62 3.67
C HIS A 294 -16.33 2.64 4.82
N ARG A 295 -17.43 3.39 4.65
CA ARG A 295 -18.52 3.48 5.64
C ARG A 295 -19.55 2.36 5.52
N SER A 296 -19.59 1.66 4.40
CA SER A 296 -20.58 0.62 4.12
C SER A 296 -20.12 -0.75 4.61
N GLN A 297 -21.09 -1.61 4.89
CA GLN A 297 -20.90 -3.05 5.11
C GLN A 297 -21.02 -3.84 3.80
N GLU A 298 -21.25 -3.16 2.69
CA GLU A 298 -21.46 -3.76 1.39
C GLU A 298 -20.17 -4.03 0.62
N SER A 299 -20.18 -5.11 -0.17
CA SER A 299 -19.07 -5.38 -1.09
C SER A 299 -18.97 -4.35 -2.22
N PRO A 300 -17.79 -4.14 -2.82
CA PRO A 300 -17.65 -3.31 -4.02
C PRO A 300 -18.57 -3.74 -5.18
N ALA A 301 -18.87 -5.04 -5.29
CA ALA A 301 -19.79 -5.55 -6.31
C ALA A 301 -21.25 -5.13 -6.04
N ALA A 302 -21.65 -5.09 -4.77
CA ALA A 302 -22.99 -4.64 -4.37
C ALA A 302 -23.16 -3.13 -4.63
N LEU A 303 -22.22 -2.30 -4.17
CA LEU A 303 -22.24 -0.85 -4.44
C LEU A 303 -22.23 -0.55 -5.95
N ARG A 304 -21.41 -1.26 -6.73
CA ARG A 304 -21.43 -1.15 -8.20
C ARG A 304 -22.80 -1.48 -8.80
N LYS A 305 -23.48 -2.51 -8.28
CA LYS A 305 -24.81 -2.91 -8.75
C LYS A 305 -25.85 -1.83 -8.45
N GLN A 306 -25.77 -1.14 -7.31
CA GLN A 306 -26.70 -0.06 -6.94
C GLN A 306 -26.67 1.11 -7.94
N VAL A 307 -25.51 1.41 -8.53
CA VAL A 307 -25.34 2.49 -9.52
C VAL A 307 -25.41 2.00 -10.98
N THR A 308 -25.84 0.76 -11.21
CA THR A 308 -25.94 0.16 -12.54
C THR A 308 -27.37 -0.31 -12.84
N SER A 309 -28.15 0.50 -13.53
CA SER A 309 -29.49 0.13 -13.97
C SER A 309 -29.47 -0.74 -15.25
N PRO A 310 -30.43 -1.67 -15.44
CA PRO A 310 -30.60 -2.38 -16.69
C PRO A 310 -30.79 -1.41 -17.87
N GLY A 311 -29.95 -1.51 -18.90
CA GLY A 311 -29.98 -0.62 -20.06
C GLY A 311 -29.43 0.79 -19.83
N GLY A 312 -28.91 1.11 -18.64
CA GLY A 312 -28.36 2.43 -18.32
C GLY A 312 -26.97 2.71 -18.89
N ALA A 313 -26.56 3.98 -18.89
CA ALA A 313 -25.26 4.43 -19.38
C ALA A 313 -24.07 3.78 -18.65
N THR A 314 -24.15 3.60 -17.32
CA THR A 314 -23.12 2.91 -16.53
C THR A 314 -22.87 1.49 -17.02
N LEU A 315 -23.93 0.76 -17.37
CA LEU A 315 -23.82 -0.60 -17.89
C LEU A 315 -23.10 -0.64 -19.24
N ALA A 316 -23.31 0.35 -20.10
CA ALA A 316 -22.61 0.45 -21.38
C ALA A 316 -21.10 0.63 -21.17
N GLY A 317 -20.68 1.51 -20.24
CA GLY A 317 -19.27 1.68 -19.88
C GLY A 317 -18.64 0.42 -19.28
N LEU A 318 -19.34 -0.23 -18.34
CA LEU A 318 -18.84 -1.48 -17.73
C LEU A 318 -18.66 -2.60 -18.76
N LYS A 319 -19.53 -2.72 -19.77
CA LYS A 319 -19.35 -3.68 -20.86
C LYS A 319 -18.07 -3.44 -21.64
N VAL A 320 -17.69 -2.17 -21.85
CA VAL A 320 -16.42 -1.83 -22.51
C VAL A 320 -15.24 -2.28 -21.65
N PHE A 321 -15.25 -2.01 -20.34
CA PHE A 321 -14.18 -2.45 -19.43
C PHE A 321 -14.01 -3.97 -19.42
N GLU A 322 -15.11 -4.72 -19.39
CA GLU A 322 -15.04 -6.19 -19.45
C GLU A 322 -14.50 -6.66 -20.82
N SER A 323 -14.96 -6.07 -21.93
CA SER A 323 -14.47 -6.44 -23.27
C SER A 323 -13.01 -6.07 -23.52
N ALA A 324 -12.51 -5.03 -22.85
CA ALA A 324 -11.13 -4.59 -22.92
C ALA A 324 -10.20 -5.35 -21.95
N GLY A 325 -10.72 -6.30 -21.16
CA GLY A 325 -9.92 -7.10 -20.24
C GLY A 325 -9.31 -6.29 -19.10
N VAL A 326 -10.00 -5.24 -18.61
CA VAL A 326 -9.47 -4.37 -17.54
C VAL A 326 -9.10 -5.16 -16.29
N ARG A 327 -9.88 -6.19 -15.93
CA ARG A 327 -9.59 -7.07 -14.78
C ARG A 327 -8.30 -7.87 -15.00
N ASP A 328 -8.12 -8.41 -16.19
CA ASP A 328 -6.94 -9.19 -16.55
C ASP A 328 -5.68 -8.32 -16.53
N ALA A 329 -5.78 -7.08 -17.01
CA ALA A 329 -4.70 -6.10 -16.94
C ALA A 329 -4.33 -5.76 -15.48
N MET A 330 -5.31 -5.61 -14.59
CA MET A 330 -5.07 -5.36 -13.16
C MET A 330 -4.39 -6.56 -12.48
N ASP A 331 -4.84 -7.79 -12.73
CA ASP A 331 -4.20 -9.00 -12.19
C ASP A 331 -2.74 -9.13 -12.70
N ALA A 332 -2.52 -8.92 -13.99
CA ALA A 332 -1.19 -8.94 -14.58
C ALA A 332 -0.26 -7.87 -13.99
N ALA A 333 -0.77 -6.66 -13.76
CA ALA A 333 0.00 -5.58 -13.13
C ALA A 333 0.42 -5.93 -11.70
N VAL A 334 -0.50 -6.46 -10.88
CA VAL A 334 -0.18 -6.87 -9.49
C VAL A 334 0.85 -8.00 -9.48
N ARG A 335 0.71 -9.01 -10.36
CA ARG A 335 1.71 -10.08 -10.48
C ARG A 335 3.08 -9.57 -10.91
N ALA A 336 3.13 -8.62 -11.85
CA ALA A 336 4.37 -8.01 -12.29
C ALA A 336 5.07 -7.24 -11.16
N VAL A 337 4.33 -6.47 -10.35
CA VAL A 337 4.90 -5.79 -9.17
C VAL A 337 5.39 -6.81 -8.15
N HIS A 338 4.61 -7.85 -7.86
CA HIS A 338 5.00 -8.87 -6.90
C HIS A 338 6.30 -9.59 -7.33
N ALA A 339 6.41 -10.00 -8.60
CA ALA A 339 7.62 -10.60 -9.15
C ALA A 339 8.83 -9.65 -9.00
N ARG A 340 8.66 -8.37 -9.33
CA ARG A 340 9.72 -7.37 -9.19
C ARG A 340 10.13 -7.13 -7.73
N ALA A 341 9.18 -7.12 -6.80
CA ALA A 341 9.48 -6.98 -5.38
C ALA A 341 10.32 -8.15 -4.86
N GLN A 342 10.05 -9.38 -5.32
CA GLN A 342 10.85 -10.55 -4.98
C GLN A 342 12.27 -10.48 -5.53
N GLU A 343 12.46 -9.95 -6.75
CA GLU A 343 13.81 -9.71 -7.31
C GLU A 343 14.60 -8.72 -6.45
N LEU A 344 13.97 -7.61 -6.04
CA LEU A 344 14.61 -6.59 -5.21
C LEU A 344 15.03 -7.13 -3.84
N GLY A 345 14.22 -8.01 -3.23
CA GLY A 345 14.56 -8.68 -1.97
C GLY A 345 15.64 -9.76 -2.07
N ARG A 346 16.00 -10.17 -3.29
CA ARG A 346 17.08 -11.16 -3.56
C ARG A 346 18.40 -10.53 -3.98
N LEU A 347 18.43 -9.22 -4.26
CA LEU A 347 19.67 -8.53 -4.56
C LEU A 347 20.64 -8.73 -3.37
N PRO A 348 21.86 -9.26 -3.60
CA PRO A 348 22.85 -9.34 -2.55
C PRO A 348 23.03 -7.95 -1.97
N LEU A 349 23.25 -7.86 -0.65
CA LEU A 349 23.80 -6.67 -0.02
C LEU A 349 25.21 -6.49 -0.59
N ALA A 350 25.32 -5.98 -1.81
CA ALA A 350 26.59 -5.69 -2.43
C ALA A 350 27.25 -4.62 -1.58
N PRO A 351 28.53 -4.78 -1.20
CA PRO A 351 29.31 -3.65 -0.72
C PRO A 351 29.20 -2.56 -1.80
N LEU A 352 28.75 -1.37 -1.42
CA LEU A 352 28.85 -0.23 -2.31
C LEU A 352 30.36 0.00 -2.55
N GLU A 353 30.83 -0.29 -3.75
CA GLU A 353 32.11 0.19 -4.23
C GLU A 353 32.09 1.72 -4.09
N PRO A 354 33.03 2.32 -3.33
CA PRO A 354 33.03 3.76 -3.15
C PRO A 354 33.28 4.44 -4.50
N GLY A 355 32.30 5.22 -4.97
CA GLY A 355 32.53 6.20 -6.05
C GLY A 355 31.71 6.08 -7.34
N LYS A 356 30.47 5.56 -7.33
CA LYS A 356 29.55 5.75 -8.46
C LYS A 356 28.20 6.32 -8.03
N GLU A 357 28.15 7.64 -7.96
CA GLU A 357 26.91 8.42 -8.01
C GLU A 357 26.35 8.38 -9.44
N GLY A 358 25.04 8.23 -9.56
CA GLY A 358 24.26 8.29 -10.80
C GLY A 358 22.89 8.85 -10.55
#